data_AF-A0A0T6AE35-F1
#
_entry.id   AF-A0A0T6AE35-F1
#
_cell.length_a   1.000
_cell.length_b   1.000
_cell.length_c   1.000
_cell.angle_alpha   90.00
_cell.angle_beta   90.00
_cell.angle_gamma   90.00
#
_symmetry.space_group_name_H-M   'P 1'
#
loop_
_entity.id
_entity.type
_entity.pdbx_description
1 polymer ?
#
loop_
_entity_poly.entity_id
_entity_poly.type
_entity_poly.pdbx_seq_one_letter_code
_entity_poly.pdbx_strand_id
1 'polypeptide(L)'
;MTPPDGRATVLVAPRPWAKALPALGVALIWAFLIVFLVYPLLRLFYDAFTDDAGRFTLLNFYEFFTDRFYLRSLWNSILLGVGTVVATSVLGVAIAFLLVRYDFWGRSVFSYLTLIPIISPPLVGVLGFTFIMGRAGTINVFLMDYLDMLTPINFVYGIHGVLLVETLHLFPMITLNVVDALGKVDPSLEEAAESVGARAWRKTWTITLPLTTPGYMAGALLVFIWTFADFATPLILGVHDLLASQAYLNVVQFVDRRLFRMGIVISALMVILAVLFLIAAKQYVAIKDYSSLAYSKVERRRLSPVKQILVVAALSFVMLLSFIPYIGVTLAAFGKGWSLTLVPLQYTLQYFERVIVETPKYILNSFLYSGIAVGLCILVGVPIAWMLARTRLPGNGALDALNTLILAIPGTAVGIAYIRAFHVEIPGLGVALTSVWIIMPLVLAVRRLPYTVRGSYASLLLVHTSMEEAAANVGATGFQTFRDITLPLIWKGVLVGGLFSFMTSLQEASATLFLSLGGWEMMTVGIFNFYIAGSANEAAALGFILIVVAALSLIVINRVAGTRMGGMFG
;
A
#
# COMPACT_ATOMS: atom_id res chain seq x y z
N MET A 1 44.81 20.91 -57.25
CA MET A 1 43.37 20.65 -57.50
C MET A 1 42.63 20.98 -56.22
N THR A 2 41.73 21.95 -56.28
CA THR A 2 40.94 22.51 -55.17
C THR A 2 40.03 21.45 -54.52
N PRO A 3 39.91 21.40 -53.18
CA PRO A 3 38.86 20.60 -52.54
C PRO A 3 37.51 21.32 -52.65
N PRO A 4 36.41 20.60 -52.93
CA PRO A 4 35.08 21.20 -53.04
C PRO A 4 34.42 21.41 -51.66
N ASP A 5 34.02 22.66 -51.44
CA ASP A 5 32.81 23.15 -50.79
C ASP A 5 32.32 22.47 -49.51
N GLY A 6 32.65 23.11 -48.39
CA GLY A 6 31.96 22.94 -47.11
C GLY A 6 30.49 23.33 -47.21
N ARG A 7 29.61 22.33 -47.25
CA ARG A 7 28.20 22.52 -46.90
C ARG A 7 28.11 22.70 -45.39
N ALA A 8 28.00 23.95 -44.96
CA ALA A 8 27.59 24.30 -43.62
C ALA A 8 26.24 23.62 -43.34
N THR A 9 26.24 22.64 -42.44
CA THR A 9 25.03 22.12 -41.82
C THR A 9 24.40 23.26 -41.04
N VAL A 10 23.36 23.86 -41.62
CA VAL A 10 22.51 24.81 -40.92
C VAL A 10 21.84 24.05 -39.77
N LEU A 11 22.42 24.14 -38.57
CA LEU A 11 21.76 23.74 -37.33
C LEU A 11 20.58 24.69 -37.15
N VAL A 12 19.41 24.24 -37.62
CA VAL A 12 18.14 24.94 -37.39
C VAL A 12 17.98 25.11 -35.88
N ALA A 13 18.06 26.35 -35.41
CA ALA A 13 17.82 26.68 -34.01
C ALA A 13 16.44 26.12 -33.61
N PRO A 14 16.32 25.38 -32.50
CA PRO A 14 15.04 24.80 -32.09
C PRO A 14 14.01 25.91 -31.91
N ARG A 15 12.89 25.80 -32.62
CA ARG A 15 11.80 26.79 -32.60
C ARG A 15 11.32 27.02 -31.15
N PRO A 16 10.98 28.25 -30.73
CA PRO A 16 10.68 28.58 -29.33
C PRO A 16 9.51 27.76 -28.74
N TRP A 17 8.54 27.34 -29.56
CA TRP A 17 7.44 26.48 -29.14
C TRP A 17 7.86 25.04 -28.81
N ALA A 18 9.00 24.56 -29.32
CA ALA A 18 9.54 23.23 -29.02
C ALA A 18 10.01 23.09 -27.55
N LYS A 19 10.28 24.21 -26.86
CA LYS A 19 10.58 24.24 -25.42
C LYS A 19 9.35 24.52 -24.54
N ALA A 20 8.30 25.11 -25.11
CA ALA A 20 7.10 25.50 -24.36
C ALA A 20 6.18 24.30 -24.00
N LEU A 21 6.05 23.33 -24.89
CA LEU A 21 5.23 22.12 -24.68
C LEU A 21 5.73 21.25 -23.50
N PRO A 22 7.03 20.93 -23.38
CA PRO A 22 7.57 20.25 -22.20
C PRO A 22 7.39 21.04 -20.91
N ALA A 23 7.57 22.37 -20.95
CA ALA A 23 7.39 23.23 -19.79
C ALA A 23 5.94 23.24 -19.30
N LEU A 24 4.97 23.26 -20.23
CA LEU A 24 3.54 23.17 -19.90
C LEU A 24 3.19 21.82 -19.27
N GLY A 25 3.73 20.72 -19.79
CA GLY A 25 3.54 19.39 -19.19
C GLY A 25 4.07 19.31 -17.76
N VAL A 26 5.27 19.82 -17.52
CA VAL A 26 5.85 19.90 -16.17
C VAL A 26 5.00 20.80 -15.25
N ALA A 27 4.52 21.93 -15.75
CA ALA A 27 3.64 22.83 -15.00
C ALA A 27 2.31 22.16 -14.62
N LEU A 28 1.72 21.36 -15.51
CA LEU A 28 0.48 20.62 -15.23
C LEU A 28 0.68 19.52 -14.18
N ILE A 29 1.82 18.82 -14.20
CA ILE A 29 2.17 17.82 -13.18
C ILE A 29 2.29 18.49 -11.81
N TRP A 30 3.02 19.62 -11.74
CA TRP A 30 3.14 20.38 -10.51
C TRP A 30 1.80 20.95 -10.05
N ALA A 31 0.98 21.48 -10.96
CA ALA A 31 -0.36 21.96 -10.64
C ALA A 31 -1.23 20.84 -10.06
N PHE A 32 -1.18 19.63 -10.63
CA PHE A 32 -1.89 18.47 -10.09
C PHE A 32 -1.44 18.13 -8.67
N LEU A 33 -0.13 18.03 -8.42
CA LEU A 33 0.40 17.74 -7.09
C LEU A 33 0.12 18.89 -6.10
N ILE A 34 0.23 20.14 -6.52
CA ILE A 34 -0.01 21.28 -5.65
C ILE A 34 -1.49 21.34 -5.25
N VAL A 35 -2.40 21.21 -6.21
CA VAL A 35 -3.85 21.34 -5.97
C VAL A 35 -4.38 20.14 -5.19
N PHE A 36 -4.00 18.91 -5.56
CA PHE A 36 -4.65 17.71 -4.98
C PHE A 36 -3.84 17.03 -3.88
N LEU A 37 -2.54 17.32 -3.71
CA LEU A 37 -1.75 16.79 -2.60
C LEU A 37 -1.33 17.87 -1.60
N VAL A 38 -0.65 18.93 -2.06
CA VAL A 38 -0.05 19.92 -1.16
C VAL A 38 -1.12 20.79 -0.52
N TYR A 39 -2.06 21.34 -1.28
CA TYR A 39 -3.11 22.23 -0.78
C TYR A 39 -3.99 21.56 0.29
N PRO A 40 -4.47 20.31 0.13
CA PRO A 40 -5.23 19.64 1.18
C PRO A 40 -4.46 19.45 2.48
N LEU A 41 -3.19 19.07 2.39
CA LEU A 41 -2.34 18.93 3.57
C LEU A 41 -2.08 20.28 4.24
N LEU A 42 -1.80 21.33 3.46
CA LEU A 42 -1.64 22.68 3.99
C LEU A 42 -2.92 23.16 4.66
N ARG A 43 -4.10 22.85 4.12
CA ARG A 43 -5.37 23.19 4.73
C ARG A 43 -5.59 22.41 6.04
N LEU A 44 -5.25 21.13 6.07
CA LEU A 44 -5.28 20.32 7.29
C LEU A 44 -4.41 20.94 8.39
N PHE A 45 -3.18 21.33 8.05
CA PHE A 45 -2.28 21.99 8.98
C PHE A 45 -2.80 23.37 9.40
N TYR A 46 -3.29 24.17 8.46
CA TYR A 46 -3.91 25.46 8.77
C TYR A 46 -4.99 25.28 9.84
N ASP A 47 -5.95 24.39 9.60
CA ASP A 47 -7.05 24.15 10.55
C ASP A 47 -6.56 23.58 11.90
N ALA A 48 -5.49 22.79 11.92
CA ALA A 48 -4.90 22.28 13.15
C ALA A 48 -4.25 23.39 14.00
N PHE A 49 -3.65 24.40 13.36
CA PHE A 49 -2.94 25.51 13.99
C PHE A 49 -3.78 26.79 14.12
N THR A 50 -5.08 26.76 13.81
CA THR A 50 -5.97 27.93 13.95
C THR A 50 -7.16 27.69 14.86
N ASP A 51 -7.71 28.77 15.42
CA ASP A 51 -9.01 28.78 16.09
C ASP A 51 -10.17 28.97 15.09
N ASP A 52 -11.41 29.03 15.57
CA ASP A 52 -12.59 29.22 14.72
C ASP A 52 -12.58 30.58 13.98
N ALA A 53 -11.81 31.55 14.47
CA ALA A 53 -11.64 32.87 13.84
C ALA A 53 -10.45 32.90 12.86
N GLY A 54 -9.75 31.77 12.65
CA GLY A 54 -8.57 31.68 11.78
C GLY A 54 -7.30 32.26 12.41
N ARG A 55 -7.28 32.56 13.71
CA ARG A 55 -6.09 33.06 14.41
C ARG A 55 -5.19 31.89 14.79
N PHE A 56 -3.88 32.08 14.66
CA PHE A 56 -2.90 31.08 15.05
C PHE A 56 -3.05 30.72 16.54
N THR A 57 -3.09 29.42 16.84
CA THR A 57 -3.21 28.90 18.20
C THR A 57 -2.50 27.56 18.35
N LEU A 58 -1.87 27.36 19.50
CA LEU A 58 -1.34 26.07 19.94
C LEU A 58 -2.26 25.37 20.96
N LEU A 59 -3.40 25.99 21.29
CA LEU A 59 -4.36 25.46 22.26
C LEU A 59 -4.86 24.07 21.84
N ASN A 60 -5.10 23.87 20.54
CA ASN A 60 -5.58 22.59 20.01
C ASN A 60 -4.59 21.44 20.32
N PHE A 61 -3.28 21.70 20.20
CA PHE A 61 -2.24 20.74 20.55
C PHE A 61 -2.08 20.60 22.06
N TYR A 62 -2.19 21.71 22.81
CA TYR A 62 -2.18 21.67 24.26
C TYR A 62 -3.31 20.80 24.81
N GLU A 63 -4.54 20.95 24.31
CA GLU A 63 -5.68 20.09 24.67
C GLU A 63 -5.40 18.62 24.34
N PHE A 64 -4.83 18.33 23.17
CA PHE A 64 -4.44 16.96 22.82
C PHE A 64 -3.42 16.37 23.79
N PHE A 65 -2.35 17.10 24.10
CA PHE A 65 -1.26 16.62 24.96
C PHE A 65 -1.59 16.66 26.47
N THR A 66 -2.68 17.31 26.87
CA THR A 66 -3.17 17.29 28.26
C THR A 66 -4.26 16.25 28.49
N ASP A 67 -4.94 15.81 27.43
CA ASP A 67 -5.93 14.75 27.51
C ASP A 67 -5.27 13.36 27.62
N ARG A 68 -5.51 12.70 28.76
CA ARG A 68 -4.94 11.37 29.05
C ARG A 68 -5.38 10.30 28.05
N PHE A 69 -6.59 10.42 27.49
CA PHE A 69 -7.11 9.44 26.54
C PHE A 69 -6.44 9.57 25.17
N TYR A 70 -6.18 10.80 24.71
CA TYR A 70 -5.45 11.02 23.47
C TYR A 70 -3.97 10.65 23.58
N LEU A 71 -3.31 10.94 24.70
CA LEU A 71 -1.96 10.46 24.97
C LEU A 71 -1.87 8.93 24.99
N ARG A 72 -2.84 8.26 25.64
CA ARG A 72 -2.93 6.80 25.63
C ARG A 72 -3.12 6.28 24.20
N SER A 73 -3.95 6.94 23.40
CA SER A 73 -4.18 6.55 22.00
C SER A 73 -2.91 6.70 21.14
N LEU A 74 -2.14 7.77 21.34
CA LEU A 74 -0.83 7.97 20.71
C LEU A 74 0.14 6.84 21.09
N TRP A 75 0.25 6.54 22.38
CA TRP A 75 1.17 5.50 22.85
C TRP A 75 0.78 4.11 22.37
N ASN A 76 -0.51 3.77 22.43
CA ASN A 76 -1.02 2.50 21.92
C ASN A 76 -0.78 2.34 20.42
N SER A 77 -0.97 3.40 19.62
CA SER A 77 -0.68 3.35 18.18
C SER A 77 0.81 3.14 17.88
N ILE A 78 1.70 3.78 18.63
CA ILE A 78 3.15 3.56 18.50
C ILE A 78 3.51 2.13 18.91
N LEU A 79 3.03 1.67 20.07
CA LEU A 79 3.29 0.32 20.56
C LEU A 79 2.76 -0.75 19.62
N LEU A 80 1.55 -0.58 19.07
CA LEU A 80 0.98 -1.47 18.08
C LEU A 80 1.85 -1.50 16.81
N GLY A 81 2.22 -0.34 16.28
CA GLY A 81 3.08 -0.25 15.09
C GLY A 81 4.43 -0.94 15.28
N VAL A 82 5.12 -0.67 16.40
CA VAL A 82 6.39 -1.34 16.74
C VAL A 82 6.19 -2.84 16.96
N GLY A 83 5.14 -3.23 17.69
CA GLY A 83 4.79 -4.62 17.94
C GLY A 83 4.55 -5.40 16.64
N THR A 84 3.81 -4.82 15.70
CA THR A 84 3.56 -5.42 14.39
C THR A 84 4.85 -5.51 13.57
N VAL A 85 5.71 -4.50 13.56
CA VAL A 85 7.02 -4.59 12.90
C VAL A 85 7.84 -5.74 13.47
N VAL A 86 7.90 -5.88 14.80
CA VAL A 86 8.66 -6.98 15.43
C VAL A 86 8.06 -8.34 15.05
N ALA A 87 6.75 -8.51 15.19
CA ALA A 87 6.07 -9.77 14.90
C ALA A 87 6.16 -10.17 13.40
N THR A 88 5.92 -9.22 12.50
CA THR A 88 6.09 -9.43 11.05
C THR A 88 7.54 -9.67 10.67
N SER A 89 8.51 -9.09 11.38
CA SER A 89 9.93 -9.32 11.14
C SER A 89 10.33 -10.75 11.45
N VAL A 90 9.85 -11.29 12.58
CA VAL A 90 10.12 -12.68 12.97
C VAL A 90 9.66 -13.65 11.88
N LEU A 91 8.43 -13.48 11.37
CA LEU A 91 7.91 -14.33 10.30
C LEU A 91 8.57 -14.04 8.95
N GLY A 92 8.58 -12.78 8.53
CA GLY A 92 8.98 -12.39 7.19
C GLY A 92 10.47 -12.58 6.91
N VAL A 93 11.34 -12.29 7.88
CA VAL A 93 12.78 -12.57 7.76
C VAL A 93 13.01 -14.09 7.69
N ALA A 94 12.39 -14.87 8.58
CA ALA A 94 12.54 -16.33 8.59
C ALA A 94 12.11 -16.94 7.25
N ILE A 95 10.95 -16.55 6.73
CA ILE A 95 10.43 -17.02 5.45
C ILE A 95 11.34 -16.55 4.30
N ALA A 96 11.82 -15.30 4.29
CA ALA A 96 12.73 -14.81 3.26
C ALA A 96 14.04 -15.63 3.20
N PHE A 97 14.65 -15.92 4.35
CA PHE A 97 15.86 -16.75 4.41
C PHE A 97 15.61 -18.17 3.88
N LEU A 98 14.48 -18.78 4.25
CA LEU A 98 14.07 -20.09 3.72
C LEU A 98 13.89 -20.04 2.20
N LEU A 99 13.16 -19.04 1.70
CA LEU A 99 12.82 -18.88 0.30
C LEU A 99 14.00 -18.47 -0.58
N VAL A 100 15.09 -17.90 -0.05
CA VAL A 100 16.27 -17.54 -0.84
C VAL A 100 17.33 -18.63 -0.78
N ARG A 101 17.70 -19.08 0.42
CA ARG A 101 18.91 -19.88 0.67
C ARG A 101 18.71 -21.39 0.52
N TYR A 102 17.48 -21.88 0.65
CA TYR A 102 17.22 -23.32 0.71
C TYR A 102 16.33 -23.83 -0.42
N ASP A 103 16.62 -25.05 -0.89
CA ASP A 103 15.77 -25.78 -1.81
C ASP A 103 15.02 -26.89 -1.06
N PHE A 104 13.69 -26.87 -1.14
CA PHE A 104 12.79 -27.79 -0.44
C PHE A 104 11.50 -27.98 -1.25
N TRP A 105 10.77 -29.06 -0.96
CA TRP A 105 9.55 -29.40 -1.69
C TRP A 105 8.48 -28.30 -1.57
N GLY A 106 7.91 -27.88 -2.70
CA GLY A 106 6.86 -26.87 -2.73
C GLY A 106 7.35 -25.43 -2.55
N ARG A 107 8.67 -25.18 -2.51
CA ARG A 107 9.24 -23.83 -2.38
C ARG A 107 8.58 -22.81 -3.30
N SER A 108 8.46 -23.12 -4.60
CA SER A 108 7.84 -22.22 -5.57
C SER A 108 6.39 -21.89 -5.19
N VAL A 109 5.63 -22.87 -4.69
CA VAL A 109 4.26 -22.66 -4.21
C VAL A 109 4.24 -21.72 -3.02
N PHE A 110 5.09 -21.96 -2.01
CA PHE A 110 5.19 -21.07 -0.84
C PHE A 110 5.67 -19.66 -1.20
N SER A 111 6.55 -19.51 -2.19
CA SER A 111 6.93 -18.19 -2.71
C SER A 111 5.72 -17.40 -3.22
N TYR A 112 4.75 -18.06 -3.88
CA TYR A 112 3.53 -17.42 -4.34
C TYR A 112 2.49 -17.24 -3.22
N LEU A 113 2.24 -18.27 -2.41
CA LEU A 113 1.26 -18.23 -1.32
C LEU A 113 1.59 -17.16 -0.29
N THR A 114 2.88 -16.94 -0.02
CA THR A 114 3.34 -15.88 0.90
C THR A 114 2.91 -14.49 0.44
N LEU A 115 2.67 -14.26 -0.86
CA LEU A 115 2.27 -12.95 -1.37
C LEU A 115 0.77 -12.72 -1.36
N ILE A 116 -0.03 -13.76 -1.14
CA ILE A 116 -1.49 -13.64 -1.20
C ILE A 116 -2.05 -12.79 -0.06
N PRO A 117 -1.63 -12.94 1.22
CA PRO A 117 -2.24 -12.22 2.35
C PRO A 117 -2.30 -10.70 2.19
N ILE A 118 -1.27 -10.09 1.60
CA ILE A 118 -1.21 -8.64 1.44
C ILE A 118 -2.17 -8.07 0.40
N ILE A 119 -2.76 -8.95 -0.41
CA ILE A 119 -3.64 -8.57 -1.52
C ILE A 119 -5.09 -8.43 -1.04
N SER A 120 -5.46 -9.01 0.10
CA SER A 120 -6.79 -8.77 0.65
C SER A 120 -6.84 -7.39 1.32
N PRO A 121 -7.88 -6.58 1.14
CA PRO A 121 -8.08 -5.40 1.97
C PRO A 121 -8.10 -5.78 3.46
N PRO A 122 -7.51 -4.96 4.36
CA PRO A 122 -7.51 -5.20 5.80
C PRO A 122 -8.91 -5.42 6.36
N LEU A 123 -9.88 -4.61 5.90
CA LEU A 123 -11.29 -4.69 6.29
C LEU A 123 -11.90 -6.08 6.00
N VAL A 124 -11.58 -6.68 4.85
CA VAL A 124 -12.04 -8.04 4.51
C VAL A 124 -11.27 -9.08 5.31
N GLY A 125 -9.98 -8.83 5.53
CA GLY A 125 -9.09 -9.61 6.39
C GLY A 125 -9.68 -9.86 7.77
N VAL A 126 -10.00 -8.77 8.47
CA VAL A 126 -10.51 -8.82 9.84
C VAL A 126 -11.89 -9.47 9.93
N LEU A 127 -12.79 -9.24 8.97
CA LEU A 127 -14.10 -9.89 8.94
C LEU A 127 -13.98 -11.41 8.86
N GLY A 128 -13.13 -11.91 7.96
CA GLY A 128 -12.88 -13.34 7.85
C GLY A 128 -12.31 -13.97 9.13
N PHE A 129 -11.43 -13.25 9.84
CA PHE A 129 -10.98 -13.67 11.16
C PHE A 129 -12.13 -13.73 12.18
N THR A 130 -13.02 -12.73 12.21
CA THR A 130 -14.14 -12.74 13.16
C THR A 130 -15.11 -13.90 12.94
N PHE A 131 -15.33 -14.35 11.70
CA PHE A 131 -16.18 -15.52 11.41
C PHE A 131 -15.59 -16.84 11.94
N ILE A 132 -14.29 -17.05 11.79
CA ILE A 132 -13.65 -18.33 12.16
C ILE A 132 -13.14 -18.32 13.61
N MET A 133 -12.46 -17.25 14.01
CA MET A 133 -11.77 -17.12 15.30
C MET A 133 -12.52 -16.25 16.31
N GLY A 134 -13.69 -15.71 15.94
CA GLY A 134 -14.56 -14.98 16.88
C GLY A 134 -15.08 -15.88 18.00
N ARG A 135 -15.70 -15.25 19.02
CA ARG A 135 -16.25 -15.96 20.19
C ARG A 135 -17.32 -16.99 19.80
N ALA A 136 -18.13 -16.69 18.78
CA ALA A 136 -19.12 -17.59 18.21
C ALA A 136 -18.65 -18.28 16.91
N GLY A 137 -17.35 -18.20 16.61
CA GLY A 137 -16.77 -18.71 15.37
C GLY A 137 -16.39 -20.18 15.44
N THR A 138 -16.09 -20.75 14.28
CA THR A 138 -15.78 -22.18 14.06
C THR A 138 -14.80 -22.76 15.07
N ILE A 139 -13.69 -22.08 15.38
CA ILE A 139 -12.65 -22.63 16.26
C ILE A 139 -13.17 -22.79 17.69
N ASN A 140 -13.90 -21.81 18.21
CA ASN A 140 -14.47 -21.90 19.54
C ASN A 140 -15.54 -23.00 19.62
N VAL A 141 -16.41 -23.09 18.60
CA VAL A 141 -17.41 -24.17 18.53
C VAL A 141 -16.73 -25.54 18.51
N PHE A 142 -15.68 -25.72 17.71
CA PHE A 142 -14.91 -26.97 17.69
C PHE A 142 -14.30 -27.32 19.05
N LEU A 143 -13.70 -26.34 19.72
CA LEU A 143 -13.10 -26.53 21.04
C LEU A 143 -14.15 -26.90 22.10
N MET A 144 -15.33 -26.29 22.02
CA MET A 144 -16.42 -26.53 22.96
C MET A 144 -17.09 -27.89 22.72
N ASP A 145 -17.36 -28.25 21.46
CA ASP A 145 -18.09 -29.47 21.10
C ASP A 145 -17.23 -30.74 21.18
N TYR A 146 -15.92 -30.64 20.93
CA TYR A 146 -15.03 -31.82 20.83
C TYR A 146 -13.90 -31.87 21.86
N LEU A 147 -13.58 -30.75 22.51
CA LEU A 147 -12.45 -30.65 23.46
C LEU A 147 -12.91 -30.20 24.86
N ASP A 148 -14.21 -30.34 25.17
CA ASP A 148 -14.84 -30.06 26.47
C ASP A 148 -14.52 -28.67 27.05
N MET A 149 -14.25 -27.68 26.18
CA MET A 149 -14.02 -26.32 26.64
C MET A 149 -15.32 -25.67 27.12
N LEU A 150 -15.34 -25.23 28.38
CA LEU A 150 -16.53 -24.64 29.00
C LEU A 150 -16.82 -23.20 28.57
N THR A 151 -15.80 -22.47 28.09
CA THR A 151 -15.94 -21.05 27.71
C THR A 151 -15.15 -20.73 26.44
N PRO A 152 -15.67 -19.83 25.57
CA PRO A 152 -14.98 -19.45 24.35
C PRO A 152 -13.72 -18.65 24.64
N ILE A 153 -12.62 -18.98 23.95
CA ILE A 153 -11.36 -18.24 24.00
C ILE A 153 -11.49 -16.98 23.14
N ASN A 154 -11.01 -15.86 23.67
CA ASN A 154 -10.92 -14.62 22.91
C ASN A 154 -9.64 -14.55 22.07
N PHE A 155 -9.69 -15.09 20.84
CA PHE A 155 -8.54 -15.07 19.94
C PHE A 155 -8.30 -13.72 19.25
N VAL A 156 -9.37 -12.96 18.96
CA VAL A 156 -9.29 -11.81 18.02
C VAL A 156 -9.80 -10.47 18.56
N TYR A 157 -10.60 -10.42 19.63
CA TYR A 157 -11.12 -9.13 20.11
C TYR A 157 -10.12 -8.46 21.04
N GLY A 158 -9.78 -7.20 20.80
CA GLY A 158 -8.76 -6.46 21.55
C GLY A 158 -7.43 -6.31 20.79
N ILE A 159 -6.46 -5.65 21.44
CA ILE A 159 -5.19 -5.24 20.80
C ILE A 159 -4.34 -6.43 20.31
N HIS A 160 -4.41 -7.58 20.99
CA HIS A 160 -3.70 -8.79 20.58
C HIS A 160 -4.24 -9.36 19.27
N GLY A 161 -5.54 -9.25 19.04
CA GLY A 161 -6.14 -9.65 17.79
C GLY A 161 -5.80 -8.70 16.65
N VAL A 162 -5.79 -7.39 16.91
CA VAL A 162 -5.29 -6.41 15.93
C VAL A 162 -3.85 -6.74 15.53
N LEU A 163 -2.98 -6.98 16.50
CA LEU A 163 -1.59 -7.40 16.27
C LEU A 163 -1.51 -8.69 15.44
N LEU A 164 -2.35 -9.70 15.74
CA LEU A 164 -2.40 -10.96 15.00
C LEU A 164 -2.81 -10.76 13.53
N VAL A 165 -3.90 -10.04 13.30
CA VAL A 165 -4.45 -9.79 11.95
C VAL A 165 -3.44 -8.99 11.12
N GLU A 166 -2.92 -7.90 11.67
CA GLU A 166 -1.90 -7.07 11.05
C GLU A 166 -0.64 -7.87 10.73
N THR A 167 -0.18 -8.72 11.66
CA THR A 167 1.00 -9.55 11.45
C THR A 167 0.82 -10.52 10.28
N LEU A 168 -0.28 -11.26 10.25
CA LEU A 168 -0.55 -12.25 9.19
C LEU A 168 -0.86 -11.59 7.84
N HIS A 169 -1.37 -10.36 7.85
CA HIS A 169 -1.61 -9.59 6.63
C HIS A 169 -0.32 -8.96 6.06
N LEU A 170 0.56 -8.44 6.92
CA LEU A 170 1.69 -7.57 6.53
C LEU A 170 3.07 -8.22 6.54
N PHE A 171 3.26 -9.43 7.11
CA PHE A 171 4.55 -10.14 6.99
C PHE A 171 5.07 -10.35 5.55
N PRO A 172 4.22 -10.41 4.48
CA PRO A 172 4.72 -10.49 3.13
C PRO A 172 5.55 -9.27 2.70
N MET A 173 5.28 -8.08 3.26
CA MET A 173 6.09 -6.88 2.97
C MET A 173 7.53 -7.06 3.42
N ILE A 174 7.73 -7.54 4.65
CA ILE A 174 9.09 -7.82 5.15
C ILE A 174 9.71 -8.91 4.28
N THR A 175 8.97 -9.97 3.98
CA THR A 175 9.47 -11.09 3.18
C THR A 175 9.98 -10.62 1.82
N LEU A 176 9.18 -9.84 1.08
CA LEU A 176 9.53 -9.34 -0.25
C LEU A 176 10.79 -8.47 -0.24
N ASN A 177 10.84 -7.49 0.67
CA ASN A 177 11.96 -6.57 0.78
C ASN A 177 13.27 -7.28 1.19
N VAL A 178 13.17 -8.25 2.09
CA VAL A 178 14.34 -9.04 2.52
C VAL A 178 14.76 -10.04 1.45
N VAL A 179 13.83 -10.65 0.71
CA VAL A 179 14.15 -11.51 -0.45
C VAL A 179 14.90 -10.73 -1.52
N ASP A 180 14.44 -9.52 -1.85
CA ASP A 180 15.09 -8.66 -2.84
C ASP A 180 16.50 -8.25 -2.37
N ALA A 181 16.62 -7.79 -1.13
CA ALA A 181 17.91 -7.42 -0.56
C ALA A 181 18.89 -8.61 -0.51
N LEU A 182 18.43 -9.79 -0.09
CA LEU A 182 19.25 -11.01 -0.08
C LEU A 182 19.70 -11.43 -1.49
N GLY A 183 18.87 -11.19 -2.52
CA GLY A 183 19.22 -11.50 -3.91
C GLY A 183 20.31 -10.59 -4.49
N LYS A 184 20.56 -9.44 -3.87
CA LYS A 184 21.61 -8.47 -4.25
C LYS A 184 22.92 -8.67 -3.48
N VAL A 185 22.95 -9.51 -2.45
CA VAL A 185 24.18 -9.83 -1.71
C VAL A 185 25.07 -10.74 -2.57
N ASP A 186 26.30 -10.30 -2.84
CA ASP A 186 27.29 -11.07 -3.58
C ASP A 186 27.80 -12.28 -2.76
N PRO A 187 27.65 -13.53 -3.25
CA PRO A 187 28.17 -14.74 -2.63
C PRO A 187 29.67 -14.70 -2.37
N SER A 188 30.46 -13.98 -3.18
CA SER A 188 31.91 -13.88 -3.00
C SER A 188 32.30 -13.28 -1.66
N LEU A 189 31.47 -12.38 -1.10
CA LEU A 189 31.68 -11.84 0.25
C LEU A 189 31.55 -12.93 1.32
N GLU A 190 30.60 -13.85 1.14
CA GLU A 190 30.40 -14.96 2.06
C GLU A 190 31.45 -16.07 1.89
N GLU A 191 31.91 -16.33 0.67
CA GLU A 191 32.99 -17.28 0.35
C GLU A 191 34.35 -16.77 0.85
N ALA A 192 34.64 -15.47 0.72
CA ALA A 192 35.83 -14.85 1.29
C ALA A 192 35.83 -14.96 2.82
N ALA A 193 34.66 -14.78 3.45
CA ALA A 193 34.51 -14.97 4.89
C ALA A 193 34.70 -16.44 5.30
N GLU A 194 34.15 -17.41 4.55
CA GLU A 194 34.40 -18.84 4.79
C GLU A 194 35.89 -19.17 4.67
N SER A 195 36.58 -18.59 3.69
CA SER A 195 38.01 -18.81 3.43
C SER A 195 38.92 -18.36 4.59
N VAL A 196 38.52 -17.34 5.35
CA VAL A 196 39.22 -16.89 6.57
C VAL A 196 38.67 -17.52 7.86
N GLY A 197 37.85 -18.58 7.74
CA GLY A 197 37.35 -19.37 8.87
C GLY A 197 36.04 -18.87 9.50
N ALA A 198 35.31 -17.95 8.88
CA ALA A 198 34.03 -17.50 9.40
C ALA A 198 32.95 -18.58 9.26
N ARG A 199 32.35 -18.98 10.40
CA ARG A 199 31.22 -19.92 10.45
C ARG A 199 29.92 -19.26 9.98
N ALA A 200 28.95 -20.08 9.54
CA ALA A 200 27.66 -19.63 9.00
C ALA A 200 26.96 -18.54 9.85
N TRP A 201 26.89 -18.72 11.17
CA TRP A 201 26.30 -17.73 12.08
C TRP A 201 27.02 -16.38 12.02
N ARG A 202 28.35 -16.38 12.11
CA ARG A 202 29.14 -15.14 12.05
C ARG A 202 28.90 -14.42 10.72
N LYS A 203 28.94 -15.15 9.60
CA LYS A 203 28.65 -14.58 8.26
C LYS A 203 27.28 -13.91 8.19
N THR A 204 26.24 -14.55 8.72
CA THR A 204 24.89 -13.98 8.74
C THR A 204 24.87 -12.64 9.48
N TRP A 205 25.48 -12.54 10.66
CA TRP A 205 25.45 -11.31 11.46
C TRP A 205 26.41 -10.22 11.02
N THR A 206 27.56 -10.57 10.43
CA THR A 206 28.60 -9.59 10.07
C THR A 206 28.56 -9.16 8.62
N ILE A 207 27.94 -9.95 7.73
CA ILE A 207 27.90 -9.68 6.28
C ILE A 207 26.46 -9.61 5.80
N THR A 208 25.73 -10.73 5.88
CA THR A 208 24.40 -10.83 5.26
C THR A 208 23.42 -9.83 5.87
N LEU A 209 23.24 -9.80 7.19
CA LEU A 209 22.27 -8.93 7.86
C LEU A 209 22.58 -7.43 7.67
N PRO A 210 23.81 -6.94 7.86
CA PRO A 210 24.17 -5.55 7.57
C PRO A 210 23.87 -5.13 6.13
N LEU A 211 24.21 -5.97 5.14
CA LEU A 211 23.95 -5.69 3.73
C LEU A 211 22.45 -5.76 3.37
N THR A 212 21.67 -6.58 4.07
CA THR A 212 20.20 -6.62 3.89
C THR A 212 19.45 -5.55 4.69
N THR A 213 20.13 -4.85 5.62
CA THR A 213 19.49 -3.88 6.52
C THR A 213 18.74 -2.78 5.76
N PRO A 214 19.28 -2.17 4.67
CA PRO A 214 18.55 -1.16 3.91
C PRO A 214 17.20 -1.66 3.38
N GLY A 215 17.17 -2.86 2.79
CA GLY A 215 15.94 -3.46 2.29
C GLY A 215 14.98 -3.84 3.43
N TYR A 216 15.49 -4.46 4.50
CA TYR A 216 14.69 -4.75 5.69
C TYR A 216 14.01 -3.49 6.24
N MET A 217 14.75 -2.38 6.37
CA MET A 217 14.23 -1.12 6.89
C MET A 217 13.14 -0.53 5.99
N ALA A 218 13.25 -0.66 4.67
CA ALA A 218 12.19 -0.26 3.74
C ALA A 218 10.90 -1.06 4.00
N GLY A 219 11.01 -2.39 4.17
CA GLY A 219 9.87 -3.24 4.53
C GLY A 219 9.29 -2.90 5.90
N ALA A 220 10.14 -2.73 6.92
CA ALA A 220 9.72 -2.42 8.29
C ALA A 220 9.00 -1.07 8.38
N LEU A 221 9.48 -0.07 7.65
CA LEU A 221 8.83 1.23 7.56
C LEU A 221 7.44 1.13 6.94
N LEU A 222 7.28 0.38 5.84
CA LEU A 222 5.98 0.19 5.20
C LEU A 222 4.99 -0.50 6.13
N VAL A 223 5.41 -1.55 6.84
CA VAL A 223 4.57 -2.22 7.85
C VAL A 223 4.17 -1.25 8.95
N PHE A 224 5.12 -0.51 9.51
CA PHE A 224 4.82 0.48 10.56
C PHE A 224 3.79 1.49 10.10
N ILE A 225 4.00 2.11 8.92
CA ILE A 225 3.11 3.13 8.37
C ILE A 225 1.70 2.57 8.15
N TRP A 226 1.58 1.36 7.60
CA TRP A 226 0.27 0.78 7.28
C TRP A 226 -0.50 0.43 8.55
N THR A 227 0.14 -0.21 9.53
CA THR A 227 -0.49 -0.49 10.83
C THR A 227 -0.82 0.80 11.59
N PHE A 228 0.06 1.80 11.57
CA PHE A 228 -0.16 3.09 12.26
C PHE A 228 -1.32 3.88 11.65
N ALA A 229 -1.57 3.70 10.35
CA ALA A 229 -2.66 4.34 9.62
C ALA A 229 -3.97 3.53 9.63
N ASP A 230 -3.96 2.28 10.09
CA ASP A 230 -5.16 1.45 10.08
C ASP A 230 -6.11 1.81 11.23
N PHE A 231 -7.35 2.09 10.86
CA PHE A 231 -8.42 2.41 11.77
C PHE A 231 -9.54 1.36 11.72
N ALA A 232 -9.65 0.59 10.63
CA ALA A 232 -10.79 -0.29 10.39
C ALA A 232 -10.66 -1.61 11.15
N THR A 233 -9.48 -2.26 11.10
CA THR A 233 -9.22 -3.50 11.86
C THR A 233 -9.43 -3.30 13.35
N PRO A 234 -8.87 -2.26 14.00
CA PRO A 234 -9.13 -2.01 15.41
C PRO A 234 -10.61 -1.82 15.75
N LEU A 235 -11.34 -1.03 14.97
CA LEU A 235 -12.76 -0.75 15.24
C LEU A 235 -13.61 -2.03 15.18
N ILE A 236 -13.35 -2.91 14.21
CA ILE A 236 -14.05 -4.20 14.10
C ILE A 236 -13.71 -5.13 15.27
N LEU A 237 -12.46 -5.09 15.76
CA LEU A 237 -12.02 -5.90 16.90
C LEU A 237 -12.30 -5.26 18.27
N GLY A 238 -13.05 -4.15 18.30
CA GLY A 238 -13.48 -3.47 19.53
C GLY A 238 -12.38 -2.65 20.21
N VAL A 239 -11.37 -2.21 19.46
CA VAL A 239 -10.28 -1.34 19.93
C VAL A 239 -10.53 0.07 19.42
N HIS A 240 -10.72 1.01 20.35
CA HIS A 240 -11.04 2.39 20.03
C HIS A 240 -9.93 3.37 20.44
N ASP A 241 -8.99 2.98 21.31
CA ASP A 241 -7.92 3.83 21.84
C ASP A 241 -6.65 3.80 20.98
N LEU A 242 -6.82 4.04 19.66
CA LEU A 242 -5.76 4.22 18.68
C LEU A 242 -6.00 5.51 17.88
N LEU A 243 -4.94 6.21 17.49
CA LEU A 243 -5.03 7.50 16.78
C LEU A 243 -5.84 7.43 15.49
N ALA A 244 -5.60 6.43 14.64
CA ALA A 244 -6.31 6.32 13.37
C ALA A 244 -7.82 6.11 13.60
N SER A 245 -8.19 5.25 14.55
CA SER A 245 -9.59 5.03 14.98
C SER A 245 -10.21 6.29 15.57
N GLN A 246 -9.46 7.03 16.38
CA GLN A 246 -9.92 8.30 16.97
C GLN A 246 -10.07 9.41 15.93
N ALA A 247 -9.17 9.52 14.95
CA ALA A 247 -9.32 10.45 13.83
C ALA A 247 -10.65 10.22 13.09
N TYR A 248 -11.00 8.95 12.87
CA TYR A 248 -12.26 8.55 12.26
C TYR A 248 -13.47 8.88 13.15
N LEU A 249 -13.50 8.38 14.38
CA LEU A 249 -14.64 8.55 15.30
C LEU A 249 -14.92 10.02 15.57
N ASN A 250 -13.89 10.81 15.85
CA ASN A 250 -14.02 12.23 16.18
C ASN A 250 -14.57 13.07 15.02
N VAL A 251 -14.27 12.68 13.78
CA VAL A 251 -14.79 13.37 12.61
C VAL A 251 -16.18 12.88 12.27
N VAL A 252 -16.40 11.57 12.13
CA VAL A 252 -17.67 11.03 11.61
C VAL A 252 -18.83 11.17 12.58
N GLN A 253 -18.59 11.13 13.89
CA GLN A 253 -19.68 11.23 14.86
C GLN A 253 -20.30 12.64 14.88
N PHE A 254 -19.57 13.69 14.44
CA PHE A 254 -20.05 15.08 14.31
C PHE A 254 -20.93 15.61 15.48
N VAL A 255 -20.77 15.07 16.69
CA VAL A 255 -21.60 15.44 17.86
C VAL A 255 -21.12 16.76 18.47
N ASP A 256 -19.82 17.05 18.38
CA ASP A 256 -19.17 18.17 19.04
C ASP A 256 -18.09 18.80 18.12
N ARG A 257 -18.07 20.14 18.03
CA ARG A 257 -17.03 20.91 17.32
C ARG A 257 -15.63 20.64 17.88
N ARG A 258 -15.51 20.42 19.19
CA ARG A 258 -14.24 20.09 19.85
C ARG A 258 -13.73 18.74 19.37
N LEU A 259 -14.57 17.71 19.31
CA LEU A 259 -14.20 16.39 18.79
C LEU A 259 -13.74 16.50 17.33
N PHE A 260 -14.52 17.16 16.49
CA PHE A 260 -14.14 17.36 15.08
C PHE A 260 -12.76 18.01 14.94
N ARG A 261 -12.47 19.03 15.76
CA ARG A 261 -11.15 19.68 15.81
C ARG A 261 -10.05 18.72 16.27
N MET A 262 -10.29 17.91 17.29
CA MET A 262 -9.33 16.89 17.72
C MET A 262 -9.07 15.85 16.63
N GLY A 263 -10.07 15.50 15.81
CA GLY A 263 -9.88 14.67 14.62
C GLY A 263 -8.90 15.27 13.59
N ILE A 264 -8.98 16.58 13.37
CA ILE A 264 -8.03 17.33 12.53
C ILE A 264 -6.63 17.33 13.15
N VAL A 265 -6.52 17.61 14.45
CA VAL A 265 -5.23 17.63 15.17
C VAL A 265 -4.56 16.26 15.14
N ILE A 266 -5.31 15.18 15.43
CA ILE A 266 -4.83 13.81 15.34
C ILE A 266 -4.31 13.51 13.94
N SER A 267 -5.06 13.89 12.90
CA SER A 267 -4.66 13.70 11.51
C SER A 267 -3.37 14.44 11.17
N ALA A 268 -3.25 15.71 11.60
CA ALA A 268 -2.03 16.50 11.41
C ALA A 268 -0.83 15.86 12.14
N LEU A 269 -1.01 15.40 13.38
CA LEU A 269 0.00 14.68 14.14
C LEU A 269 0.43 13.38 13.46
N MET A 270 -0.52 12.60 12.94
CA MET A 270 -0.19 11.37 12.22
C MET A 270 0.60 11.66 10.93
N VAL A 271 0.28 12.74 10.21
CA VAL A 271 1.06 13.18 9.03
C VAL A 271 2.47 13.59 9.45
N ILE A 272 2.62 14.38 10.52
CA ILE A 272 3.93 14.81 11.04
C ILE A 272 4.76 13.57 11.41
N LEU A 273 4.20 12.64 12.18
CA LEU A 273 4.89 11.42 12.59
C LEU A 273 5.28 10.56 11.37
N ALA A 274 4.39 10.40 10.41
CA ALA A 274 4.69 9.67 9.17
C ALA A 274 5.85 10.30 8.38
N VAL A 275 5.87 11.64 8.25
CA VAL A 275 6.98 12.38 7.62
C VAL A 275 8.28 12.17 8.39
N LEU A 276 8.25 12.29 9.72
CA LEU A 276 9.42 12.10 10.57
C LEU A 276 9.99 10.69 10.43
N PHE A 277 9.15 9.67 10.45
CA PHE A 277 9.57 8.28 10.26
C PHE A 277 10.15 8.04 8.85
N LEU A 278 9.53 8.61 7.82
CA LEU A 278 10.03 8.51 6.46
C LEU A 278 11.42 9.17 6.32
N ILE A 279 11.61 10.36 6.89
CA ILE A 279 12.90 11.06 6.88
C ILE A 279 13.96 10.25 7.63
N ALA A 280 13.63 9.79 8.85
CA ALA A 280 14.54 8.98 9.66
C ALA A 280 14.98 7.71 8.92
N ALA A 281 14.04 7.03 8.27
CA ALA A 281 14.34 5.85 7.46
C ALA A 281 15.21 6.17 6.24
N LYS A 282 14.88 7.22 5.48
CA LYS A 282 15.67 7.63 4.30
C LYS A 282 17.10 7.98 4.69
N GLN A 283 17.30 8.71 5.78
CA GLN A 283 18.64 9.03 6.28
C GLN A 283 19.40 7.78 6.71
N TYR A 284 18.77 6.86 7.43
CA TYR A 284 19.40 5.61 7.87
C TYR A 284 19.80 4.70 6.70
N VAL A 285 18.96 4.61 5.67
CA VAL A 285 19.23 3.85 4.44
C VAL A 285 20.37 4.49 3.63
N ALA A 286 20.35 5.81 3.46
CA ALA A 286 21.39 6.53 2.70
C ALA A 286 22.79 6.40 3.31
N ILE A 287 22.90 6.27 4.64
CA ILE A 287 24.18 6.03 5.34
C ILE A 287 24.77 4.64 5.01
N LYS A 288 23.92 3.69 4.59
CA LYS A 288 24.27 2.28 4.36
C LYS A 288 24.11 1.85 2.91
N ASP A 289 24.23 2.77 1.96
CA ASP A 289 24.13 2.47 0.53
C ASP A 289 25.37 1.67 0.08
N TYR A 290 25.29 0.34 0.24
CA TYR A 290 26.30 -0.62 -0.23
C TYR A 290 26.05 -0.86 -1.73
N SER A 291 26.51 0.08 -2.56
CA SER A 291 26.29 0.06 -4.00
C SER A 291 27.00 -1.13 -4.69
N SER A 292 26.30 -2.25 -4.83
CA SER A 292 26.56 -3.24 -5.89
C SER A 292 25.22 -3.69 -6.48
N LEU A 293 24.85 -3.07 -7.61
CA LEU A 293 23.54 -3.20 -8.28
C LEU A 293 23.37 -4.51 -9.10
N ALA A 294 24.28 -5.48 -8.96
CA ALA A 294 24.20 -6.73 -9.69
C ALA A 294 23.49 -7.79 -8.85
N TYR A 295 22.34 -8.30 -9.33
CA TYR A 295 21.77 -9.52 -8.79
C TYR A 295 22.78 -10.65 -8.91
N SER A 296 23.07 -11.32 -7.80
CA SER A 296 23.97 -12.45 -7.81
C SER A 296 23.20 -13.77 -7.83
N LYS A 297 23.81 -14.79 -8.46
CA LYS A 297 23.26 -16.14 -8.48
C LYS A 297 23.47 -16.77 -7.11
N VAL A 298 22.48 -16.62 -6.23
CA VAL A 298 22.51 -17.25 -4.91
C VAL A 298 22.43 -18.77 -5.07
N GLU A 299 23.49 -19.49 -4.71
CA GLU A 299 23.47 -20.95 -4.63
C GLU A 299 22.56 -21.42 -3.50
N ARG A 300 21.70 -22.39 -3.82
CA ARG A 300 20.67 -22.89 -2.93
C ARG A 300 21.12 -24.20 -2.32
N ARG A 301 21.06 -24.31 -1.00
CA ARG A 301 21.43 -25.54 -0.27
C ARG A 301 20.19 -26.43 -0.16
N ARG A 302 20.30 -27.70 -0.54
CA ARG A 302 19.24 -28.69 -0.30
C ARG A 302 19.20 -29.06 1.17
N LEU A 303 18.00 -29.03 1.76
CA LEU A 303 17.79 -29.45 3.15
C LEU A 303 17.73 -30.98 3.25
N SER A 304 18.10 -31.52 4.42
CA SER A 304 17.89 -32.94 4.72
C SER A 304 16.39 -33.26 4.76
N PRO A 305 15.96 -34.52 4.51
CA PRO A 305 14.54 -34.86 4.44
C PRO A 305 13.72 -34.44 5.68
N VAL A 306 14.25 -34.64 6.88
CA VAL A 306 13.61 -34.21 8.13
C VAL A 306 13.45 -32.70 8.20
N LYS A 307 14.48 -31.93 7.81
CA LYS A 307 14.42 -30.47 7.79
C LYS A 307 13.45 -29.95 6.74
N GLN A 308 13.32 -30.65 5.60
CA GLN A 308 12.30 -30.30 4.60
C GLN A 308 10.89 -30.46 5.16
N ILE A 309 10.59 -31.59 5.84
CA ILE A 309 9.28 -31.81 6.47
C ILE A 309 8.98 -30.72 7.49
N LEU A 310 9.94 -30.39 8.37
CA LEU A 310 9.76 -29.34 9.38
C LEU A 310 9.50 -27.97 8.75
N VAL A 311 10.25 -27.60 7.70
CA VAL A 311 10.06 -26.34 6.99
C VAL A 311 8.70 -26.31 6.29
N VAL A 312 8.32 -27.37 5.59
CA VAL A 312 7.02 -27.45 4.92
C VAL A 312 5.89 -27.38 5.94
N ALA A 313 5.99 -28.08 7.06
CA ALA A 313 4.99 -28.04 8.13
C ALA A 313 4.86 -26.64 8.74
N ALA A 314 5.97 -25.99 9.07
CA ALA A 314 5.97 -24.63 9.61
C ALA A 314 5.39 -23.61 8.62
N LEU A 315 5.78 -23.67 7.35
CA LEU A 315 5.23 -22.79 6.31
C LEU A 315 3.75 -23.07 6.07
N SER A 316 3.34 -24.34 6.04
CA SER A 316 1.94 -24.73 5.88
C SER A 316 1.08 -24.22 7.04
N PHE A 317 1.60 -24.26 8.26
CA PHE A 317 0.93 -23.71 9.44
C PHE A 317 0.75 -22.19 9.33
N VAL A 318 1.82 -21.45 8.98
CA VAL A 318 1.73 -20.00 8.77
C VAL A 318 0.77 -19.66 7.63
N MET A 319 0.80 -20.41 6.52
CA MET A 319 -0.14 -20.22 5.42
C MET A 319 -1.57 -20.52 5.87
N LEU A 320 -1.82 -21.60 6.63
CA LEU A 320 -3.15 -21.92 7.13
C LEU A 320 -3.72 -20.75 7.94
N LEU A 321 -2.93 -20.18 8.86
CA LEU A 321 -3.34 -19.01 9.65
C LEU A 321 -3.57 -17.77 8.77
N SER A 322 -2.69 -17.52 7.80
CA SER A 322 -2.78 -16.35 6.93
C SER A 322 -3.95 -16.44 5.94
N PHE A 323 -4.44 -17.65 5.66
CA PHE A 323 -5.58 -17.90 4.77
C PHE A 323 -6.93 -17.96 5.50
N ILE A 324 -6.95 -17.92 6.84
CA ILE A 324 -8.19 -17.85 7.64
C ILE A 324 -9.16 -16.78 7.11
N PRO A 325 -8.73 -15.54 6.79
CA PRO A 325 -9.66 -14.53 6.29
C PRO A 325 -10.39 -14.93 5.02
N TYR A 326 -9.68 -15.54 4.07
CA TYR A 326 -10.22 -15.93 2.78
C TYR A 326 -11.22 -17.06 2.93
N ILE A 327 -10.91 -18.04 3.79
CA ILE A 327 -11.83 -19.13 4.12
C ILE A 327 -13.06 -18.55 4.82
N GLY A 328 -12.86 -17.69 5.81
CA GLY A 328 -13.94 -17.09 6.60
C GLY A 328 -14.89 -16.26 5.75
N VAL A 329 -14.36 -15.36 4.93
CA VAL A 329 -15.17 -14.52 4.03
C VAL A 329 -15.88 -15.37 2.98
N THR A 330 -15.22 -16.38 2.42
CA THR A 330 -15.85 -17.27 1.43
C THR A 330 -17.01 -18.03 2.06
N LEU A 331 -16.79 -18.69 3.20
CA LEU A 331 -17.86 -19.41 3.89
C LEU A 331 -19.00 -18.49 4.32
N ALA A 332 -18.72 -17.26 4.76
CA ALA A 332 -19.76 -16.30 5.13
C ALA A 332 -20.53 -15.75 3.92
N ALA A 333 -19.87 -15.55 2.79
CA ALA A 333 -20.49 -15.02 1.57
C ALA A 333 -21.53 -15.98 0.98
N PHE A 334 -21.30 -17.29 1.09
CA PHE A 334 -22.23 -18.32 0.62
C PHE A 334 -23.08 -18.92 1.74
N GLY A 335 -22.68 -18.77 3.00
CA GLY A 335 -23.25 -19.49 4.14
C GLY A 335 -24.41 -18.78 4.81
N LYS A 336 -25.45 -19.53 5.17
CA LYS A 336 -26.60 -19.06 5.95
C LYS A 336 -26.69 -19.85 7.26
N GLY A 337 -27.04 -19.15 8.34
CA GLY A 337 -27.14 -19.74 9.67
C GLY A 337 -25.78 -20.13 10.27
N TRP A 338 -24.74 -19.35 10.00
CA TRP A 338 -23.39 -19.60 10.52
C TRP A 338 -23.13 -18.75 11.78
N SER A 339 -23.57 -19.28 12.91
CA SER A 339 -23.32 -18.71 14.23
C SER A 339 -23.45 -19.84 15.25
N LEU A 340 -22.44 -20.02 16.11
CA LEU A 340 -22.39 -21.15 17.05
C LEU A 340 -22.45 -22.52 16.34
N THR A 341 -21.98 -22.58 15.10
CA THR A 341 -21.84 -23.81 14.32
C THR A 341 -20.44 -23.88 13.71
N LEU A 342 -19.92 -25.09 13.49
CA LEU A 342 -18.59 -25.29 12.89
C LEU A 342 -18.50 -24.67 11.50
N VAL A 343 -19.53 -24.87 10.69
CA VAL A 343 -19.63 -24.39 9.32
C VAL A 343 -21.06 -23.88 9.07
N PRO A 344 -21.30 -23.12 7.99
CA PRO A 344 -22.65 -22.75 7.61
C PRO A 344 -23.57 -23.97 7.47
N LEU A 345 -24.79 -23.87 8.01
CA LEU A 345 -25.79 -24.94 7.95
C LEU A 345 -26.42 -25.08 6.56
N GLN A 346 -26.50 -23.97 5.83
CA GLN A 346 -27.06 -23.90 4.50
C GLN A 346 -26.20 -23.01 3.62
N TYR A 347 -26.26 -23.22 2.31
CA TYR A 347 -25.61 -22.37 1.33
C TYR A 347 -26.64 -21.66 0.45
N THR A 348 -26.39 -20.40 0.13
CA THR A 348 -27.29 -19.53 -0.64
C THR A 348 -26.52 -18.53 -1.49
N LEU A 349 -27.17 -18.02 -2.53
CA LEU A 349 -26.70 -16.91 -3.36
C LEU A 349 -27.45 -15.59 -3.07
N GLN A 350 -28.38 -15.60 -2.12
CA GLN A 350 -29.18 -14.42 -1.71
C GLN A 350 -28.31 -13.18 -1.43
N TYR A 351 -27.17 -13.35 -0.76
CA TYR A 351 -26.30 -12.22 -0.42
C TYR A 351 -25.66 -11.61 -1.67
N PHE A 352 -25.36 -12.43 -2.68
CA PHE A 352 -24.90 -11.96 -3.98
C PHE A 352 -26.00 -11.24 -4.76
N GLU A 353 -27.24 -11.74 -4.71
CA GLU A 353 -28.40 -11.05 -5.29
C GLU A 353 -28.57 -9.65 -4.68
N ARG A 354 -28.52 -9.55 -3.34
CA ARG A 354 -28.59 -8.26 -2.64
C ARG A 354 -27.50 -7.29 -3.09
N VAL A 355 -26.24 -7.73 -3.16
CA VAL A 355 -25.13 -6.81 -3.47
C VAL A 355 -24.94 -6.52 -4.96
N ILE A 356 -25.30 -7.46 -5.85
CA ILE A 356 -25.15 -7.32 -7.31
C ILE A 356 -26.40 -6.71 -7.94
N VAL A 357 -27.60 -7.08 -7.49
CA VAL A 357 -28.86 -6.66 -8.12
C VAL A 357 -29.48 -5.47 -7.40
N GLU A 358 -29.54 -5.52 -6.07
CA GLU A 358 -30.24 -4.48 -5.29
C GLU A 358 -29.34 -3.29 -4.93
N THR A 359 -28.04 -3.53 -4.72
CA THR A 359 -27.06 -2.47 -4.46
C THR A 359 -25.83 -2.48 -5.40
N PRO A 360 -26.00 -2.58 -6.74
CA PRO A 360 -24.90 -2.68 -7.71
C PRO A 360 -23.93 -1.49 -7.64
N LYS A 361 -24.41 -0.34 -7.15
CA LYS A 361 -23.64 0.91 -7.06
C LYS A 361 -22.29 0.72 -6.38
N TYR A 362 -22.20 -0.10 -5.32
CA TYR A 362 -20.94 -0.35 -4.63
C TYR A 362 -19.87 -0.91 -5.58
N ILE A 363 -20.26 -1.87 -6.42
CA ILE A 363 -19.38 -2.53 -7.39
C ILE A 363 -19.09 -1.57 -8.54
N LEU A 364 -20.12 -1.00 -9.16
CA LEU A 364 -19.99 -0.13 -10.33
C LEU A 364 -19.12 1.10 -10.03
N ASN A 365 -19.38 1.79 -8.91
CA ASN A 365 -18.60 2.94 -8.47
C ASN A 365 -17.14 2.56 -8.21
N SER A 366 -16.89 1.38 -7.64
CA SER A 366 -15.51 0.93 -7.36
C SER A 366 -14.70 0.76 -8.64
N PHE A 367 -15.26 0.08 -9.64
CA PHE A 367 -14.62 -0.10 -10.94
C PHE A 367 -14.49 1.22 -11.70
N LEU A 368 -15.54 2.06 -11.69
CA LEU A 368 -15.52 3.37 -12.34
C LEU A 368 -14.44 4.29 -11.76
N TYR A 369 -14.45 4.49 -10.44
CA TYR A 369 -13.53 5.42 -9.78
C TYR A 369 -12.10 4.90 -9.81
N SER A 370 -11.88 3.60 -9.59
CA SER A 370 -10.53 3.01 -9.69
C SER A 370 -10.01 3.03 -11.14
N GLY A 371 -10.87 2.82 -12.13
CA GLY A 371 -10.50 2.91 -13.55
C GLY A 371 -10.07 4.32 -13.96
N ILE A 372 -10.85 5.33 -13.58
CA ILE A 372 -10.50 6.75 -13.82
C ILE A 372 -9.22 7.11 -13.07
N ALA A 373 -9.10 6.70 -11.80
CA ALA A 373 -7.91 6.96 -10.99
C ALA A 373 -6.64 6.40 -11.64
N VAL A 374 -6.69 5.18 -12.19
CA VAL A 374 -5.55 4.56 -12.89
C VAL A 374 -5.22 5.31 -14.18
N GLY A 375 -6.23 5.76 -14.93
CA GLY A 375 -6.03 6.63 -16.09
C GLY A 375 -5.26 7.90 -15.71
N LEU A 376 -5.64 8.55 -14.62
CA LEU A 376 -4.93 9.71 -14.06
C LEU A 376 -3.51 9.35 -13.58
N CYS A 377 -3.34 8.22 -12.90
CA CYS A 377 -2.03 7.74 -12.47
C CYS A 377 -1.09 7.48 -13.64
N ILE A 378 -1.58 6.96 -14.77
CA ILE A 378 -0.75 6.75 -15.98
C ILE A 378 -0.44 8.10 -16.63
N LEU A 379 -1.45 8.96 -16.76
CA LEU A 379 -1.31 10.29 -17.38
C LEU A 379 -0.29 11.17 -16.64
N VAL A 380 -0.25 11.12 -15.31
CA VAL A 380 0.66 11.93 -14.49
C VAL A 380 1.92 11.16 -14.09
N GLY A 381 1.79 9.89 -13.73
CA GLY A 381 2.86 9.09 -13.15
C GLY A 381 3.91 8.62 -14.15
N VAL A 382 3.53 8.32 -15.40
CA VAL A 382 4.52 7.96 -16.44
C VAL A 382 5.43 9.14 -16.79
N PRO A 383 4.90 10.37 -16.99
CA PRO A 383 5.75 11.56 -17.13
C PRO A 383 6.65 11.82 -15.91
N ILE A 384 6.14 11.69 -14.67
CA ILE A 384 6.97 11.83 -13.47
C ILE A 384 8.12 10.82 -13.49
N ALA A 385 7.83 9.55 -13.77
CA ALA A 385 8.86 8.51 -13.85
C ALA A 385 9.91 8.82 -14.92
N TRP A 386 9.48 9.30 -16.09
CA TRP A 386 10.39 9.73 -17.15
C TRP A 386 11.25 10.91 -16.72
N MET A 387 10.67 11.93 -16.07
CA MET A 387 11.44 13.07 -15.55
C MET A 387 12.50 12.63 -14.55
N LEU A 388 12.15 11.75 -13.60
CA LEU A 388 13.06 11.21 -12.60
C LEU A 388 14.19 10.39 -13.23
N ALA A 389 13.92 9.62 -14.29
CA ALA A 389 14.90 8.73 -14.92
C ALA A 389 15.78 9.40 -16.00
N ARG A 390 15.26 10.43 -16.68
CA ARG A 390 15.88 10.98 -17.90
C ARG A 390 16.32 12.44 -17.79
N THR A 391 15.91 13.17 -16.76
CA THR A 391 16.19 14.60 -16.65
C THR A 391 16.96 14.97 -15.38
N ARG A 392 17.61 16.13 -15.42
CA ARG A 392 18.25 16.77 -14.26
C ARG A 392 17.59 18.11 -13.93
N LEU A 393 16.25 18.15 -13.99
CA LEU A 393 15.50 19.38 -13.75
C LEU A 393 15.59 19.78 -12.27
N PRO A 394 15.70 21.09 -11.96
CA PRO A 394 15.52 21.55 -10.59
C PRO A 394 14.10 21.16 -10.13
N GLY A 395 14.00 20.46 -9.00
CA GLY A 395 12.74 19.96 -8.46
C GLY A 395 12.52 18.44 -8.59
N ASN A 396 13.34 17.70 -9.35
CA ASN A 396 13.22 16.23 -9.41
C ASN A 396 13.30 15.57 -8.02
N GLY A 397 14.18 16.05 -7.14
CA GLY A 397 14.26 15.56 -5.76
C GLY A 397 12.99 15.86 -4.95
N ALA A 398 12.32 16.99 -5.22
CA ALA A 398 11.05 17.33 -4.58
C ALA A 398 9.89 16.48 -5.14
N LEU A 399 9.87 16.19 -6.45
CA LEU A 399 8.91 15.27 -7.04
C LEU A 399 9.03 13.86 -6.45
N ASP A 400 10.26 13.34 -6.35
CA ASP A 400 10.51 12.03 -5.74
C ASP A 400 10.12 12.00 -4.25
N ALA A 401 10.45 13.06 -3.50
CA ALA A 401 10.08 13.20 -2.11
C ALA A 401 8.56 13.26 -1.92
N LEU A 402 7.84 14.06 -2.72
CA LEU A 402 6.38 14.15 -2.67
C LEU A 402 5.73 12.82 -3.02
N ASN A 403 6.20 12.14 -4.08
CA ASN A 403 5.68 10.84 -4.48
C ASN A 403 5.91 9.77 -3.39
N THR A 404 7.06 9.81 -2.71
CA THR A 404 7.32 8.91 -1.59
C THR A 404 6.47 9.27 -0.37
N LEU A 405 6.27 10.56 -0.10
CA LEU A 405 5.46 11.06 1.01
C LEU A 405 4.01 10.59 0.93
N ILE A 406 3.43 10.51 -0.28
CA ILE A 406 2.05 10.00 -0.50
C ILE A 406 1.84 8.63 0.16
N LEU A 407 2.83 7.74 0.11
CA LEU A 407 2.73 6.39 0.69
C LEU A 407 2.76 6.40 2.22
N ALA A 408 3.36 7.44 2.81
CA ALA A 408 3.46 7.58 4.25
C ALA A 408 2.22 8.22 4.88
N ILE A 409 1.48 9.03 4.12
CA ILE A 409 0.34 9.76 4.65
C ILE A 409 -0.83 8.79 4.94
N PRO A 410 -1.34 8.78 6.19
CA PRO A 410 -2.51 7.99 6.56
C PRO A 410 -3.73 8.37 5.73
N GLY A 411 -4.48 7.36 5.28
CA GLY A 411 -5.67 7.60 4.47
C GLY A 411 -6.77 8.38 5.17
N THR A 412 -6.87 8.26 6.50
CA THR A 412 -7.78 9.07 7.33
C THR A 412 -7.42 10.55 7.27
N ALA A 413 -6.14 10.88 7.38
CA ALA A 413 -5.65 12.25 7.27
C ALA A 413 -5.88 12.82 5.86
N VAL A 414 -5.71 12.02 4.79
CA VAL A 414 -6.04 12.46 3.42
C VAL A 414 -7.54 12.74 3.28
N GLY A 415 -8.41 11.86 3.77
CA GLY A 415 -9.86 12.04 3.71
C GLY A 415 -10.31 13.33 4.39
N ILE A 416 -9.80 13.57 5.61
CA ILE A 416 -10.08 14.80 6.37
C ILE A 416 -9.50 16.03 5.65
N ALA A 417 -8.25 15.96 5.18
CA ALA A 417 -7.63 17.04 4.41
C ALA A 417 -8.46 17.42 3.17
N TYR A 418 -8.97 16.44 2.42
CA TYR A 418 -9.81 16.68 1.25
C TYR A 418 -11.14 17.32 1.62
N ILE A 419 -11.84 16.84 2.66
CA ILE A 419 -13.05 17.51 3.14
C ILE A 419 -12.75 18.97 3.45
N ARG A 420 -11.68 19.25 4.20
CA ARG A 420 -11.37 20.62 4.64
C ARG A 420 -10.95 21.55 3.51
N ALA A 421 -10.27 21.02 2.50
CA ALA A 421 -9.73 21.78 1.38
C ALA A 421 -10.74 22.05 0.27
N PHE A 422 -11.64 21.10 0.06
CA PHE A 422 -12.50 21.06 -1.12
C PHE A 422 -13.99 21.21 -0.80
N HIS A 423 -14.34 21.48 0.46
CA HIS A 423 -15.68 21.90 0.87
C HIS A 423 -15.92 23.42 0.67
N VAL A 424 -15.24 24.00 -0.30
CA VAL A 424 -15.41 25.39 -0.74
C VAL A 424 -15.97 25.34 -2.17
N GLU A 425 -16.90 26.24 -2.48
CA GLU A 425 -17.47 26.34 -3.83
C GLU A 425 -16.37 26.56 -4.86
N ILE A 426 -16.39 25.74 -5.92
CA ILE A 426 -15.48 25.94 -7.04
C ILE A 426 -15.95 27.20 -7.79
N PRO A 427 -15.08 28.21 -8.00
CA PRO A 427 -15.44 29.41 -8.73
C PRO A 427 -16.06 29.08 -10.09
N GLY A 428 -17.27 29.59 -10.35
CA GLY A 428 -17.99 29.40 -11.61
C GLY A 428 -18.89 28.16 -11.69
N LEU A 429 -18.76 27.19 -10.79
CA LEU A 429 -19.61 25.98 -10.76
C LEU A 429 -20.70 26.04 -9.67
N GLY A 430 -20.53 26.87 -8.63
CA GLY A 430 -21.50 27.01 -7.54
C GLY A 430 -21.68 25.75 -6.69
N VAL A 431 -20.76 24.77 -6.82
CA VAL A 431 -20.75 23.54 -6.05
C VAL A 431 -19.35 23.27 -5.51
N ALA A 432 -19.28 22.70 -4.31
CA ALA A 432 -18.03 22.25 -3.72
C ALA A 432 -17.55 20.96 -4.40
N LEU A 433 -16.24 20.75 -4.49
CA LEU A 433 -15.69 19.51 -5.06
C LEU A 433 -16.06 18.29 -4.18
N THR A 434 -16.22 18.47 -2.87
CA THR A 434 -16.76 17.43 -1.98
C THR A 434 -18.20 17.03 -2.29
N SER A 435 -18.93 17.85 -3.05
CA SER A 435 -20.32 17.63 -3.44
C SER A 435 -20.45 17.08 -4.87
N VAL A 436 -19.35 16.63 -5.48
CA VAL A 436 -19.37 15.90 -6.75
C VAL A 436 -18.53 14.62 -6.67
N TRP A 437 -19.02 13.55 -7.29
CA TRP A 437 -18.39 12.22 -7.24
C TRP A 437 -16.94 12.18 -7.76
N ILE A 438 -16.54 13.16 -8.59
CA ILE A 438 -15.19 13.27 -9.19
C ILE A 438 -14.09 13.38 -8.12
N ILE A 439 -14.41 13.81 -6.89
CA ILE A 439 -13.45 13.81 -5.79
C ILE A 439 -12.89 12.40 -5.49
N MET A 440 -13.68 11.34 -5.74
CA MET A 440 -13.28 9.95 -5.51
C MET A 440 -12.12 9.51 -6.40
N PRO A 441 -12.22 9.53 -7.75
CA PRO A 441 -11.08 9.17 -8.58
C PRO A 441 -9.87 10.10 -8.38
N LEU A 442 -10.07 11.37 -8.00
CA LEU A 442 -8.96 12.29 -7.73
C LEU A 442 -8.17 11.90 -6.47
N VAL A 443 -8.85 11.62 -5.35
CA VAL A 443 -8.17 11.17 -4.12
C VAL A 443 -7.48 9.83 -4.32
N LEU A 444 -8.11 8.91 -5.07
CA LEU A 444 -7.52 7.61 -5.41
C LEU A 444 -6.28 7.79 -6.28
N ALA A 445 -6.36 8.64 -7.31
CA ALA A 445 -5.23 8.91 -8.20
C ALA A 445 -4.03 9.46 -7.43
N VAL A 446 -4.22 10.47 -6.57
CA VAL A 446 -3.15 11.00 -5.74
C VAL A 446 -2.55 9.90 -4.88
N ARG A 447 -3.37 9.12 -4.17
CA ARG A 447 -2.89 8.09 -3.25
C ARG A 447 -2.21 6.90 -3.91
N ARG A 448 -2.52 6.62 -5.18
CA ARG A 448 -1.96 5.48 -5.92
C ARG A 448 -0.93 5.84 -6.98
N LEU A 449 -0.72 7.13 -7.23
CA LEU A 449 0.33 7.66 -8.11
C LEU A 449 1.70 6.98 -7.92
N PRO A 450 2.17 6.72 -6.68
CA PRO A 450 3.53 6.20 -6.48
C PRO A 450 3.76 4.83 -7.08
N TYR A 451 2.73 3.99 -7.18
CA TYR A 451 2.85 2.65 -7.74
C TYR A 451 3.08 2.70 -9.26
N THR A 452 2.35 3.56 -9.98
CA THR A 452 2.59 3.76 -11.42
C THR A 452 3.94 4.44 -11.67
N VAL A 453 4.33 5.42 -10.85
CA VAL A 453 5.65 6.07 -10.96
C VAL A 453 6.78 5.04 -10.79
N ARG A 454 6.76 4.23 -9.72
CA ARG A 454 7.80 3.23 -9.46
C ARG A 454 7.85 2.13 -10.52
N GLY A 455 6.69 1.60 -10.92
CA GLY A 455 6.63 0.57 -11.96
C GLY A 455 7.19 1.06 -13.31
N SER A 456 6.87 2.31 -13.68
CA SER A 456 7.37 2.93 -14.91
C SER A 456 8.86 3.26 -14.80
N TYR A 457 9.29 3.80 -13.65
CA TYR A 457 10.69 4.16 -13.38
C TYR A 457 11.61 2.93 -13.43
N ALA A 458 11.21 1.83 -12.80
CA ALA A 458 11.98 0.58 -12.81
C ALA A 458 12.19 0.05 -14.24
N SER A 459 11.19 0.18 -15.12
CA SER A 459 11.33 -0.22 -16.53
C SER A 459 12.18 0.75 -17.34
N LEU A 460 12.11 2.05 -17.06
CA LEU A 460 12.98 3.07 -17.68
C LEU A 460 14.46 2.84 -17.39
N LEU A 461 14.81 2.34 -16.20
CA LEU A 461 16.18 1.98 -15.84
C LEU A 461 16.75 0.83 -16.69
N LEU A 462 15.90 -0.05 -17.21
CA LEU A 462 16.31 -1.17 -18.07
C LEU A 462 16.49 -0.75 -19.54
N VAL A 463 15.84 0.34 -19.97
CA VAL A 463 15.94 0.85 -21.33
C VAL A 463 17.14 1.78 -21.45
N HIS A 464 18.10 1.44 -22.32
CA HIS A 464 19.30 2.25 -22.54
C HIS A 464 18.98 3.57 -23.27
N THR A 465 19.59 4.68 -22.84
CA THR A 465 19.31 6.03 -23.38
C THR A 465 19.69 6.19 -24.85
N SER A 466 20.63 5.38 -25.34
CA SER A 466 21.06 5.39 -26.75
C SER A 466 19.91 5.13 -27.75
N MET A 467 18.85 4.44 -27.33
CA MET A 467 17.66 4.22 -28.17
C MET A 467 16.92 5.55 -28.44
N GLU A 468 16.85 6.41 -27.43
CA GLU A 468 16.22 7.74 -27.52
C GLU A 468 17.10 8.72 -28.30
N GLU A 469 18.43 8.66 -28.10
CA GLU A 469 19.42 9.46 -28.82
C GLU A 469 19.46 9.11 -30.32
N ALA A 470 19.38 7.83 -30.67
CA ALA A 470 19.32 7.38 -32.06
C ALA A 470 18.07 7.94 -32.78
N ALA A 471 16.93 7.99 -32.09
CA ALA A 471 15.70 8.57 -32.61
C ALA A 471 15.84 10.08 -32.86
N ALA A 472 16.44 10.79 -31.90
CA ALA A 472 16.72 12.22 -32.05
C ALA A 472 17.67 12.50 -33.22
N ASN A 473 18.67 11.64 -33.45
CA ASN A 473 19.61 11.77 -34.58
C ASN A 473 18.94 11.66 -35.96
N VAL A 474 17.86 10.89 -36.08
CA VAL A 474 17.06 10.79 -37.33
C VAL A 474 15.95 11.84 -37.43
N GLY A 475 15.92 12.82 -36.52
CA GLY A 475 15.00 13.96 -36.54
C GLY A 475 13.67 13.72 -35.82
N ALA A 476 13.53 12.66 -35.02
CA ALA A 476 12.33 12.44 -34.22
C ALA A 476 12.21 13.51 -33.11
N THR A 477 11.01 14.06 -32.94
CA THR A 477 10.69 14.96 -31.82
C THR A 477 10.59 14.20 -30.50
N GLY A 478 10.75 14.88 -29.36
CA GLY A 478 10.68 14.22 -28.04
C GLY A 478 9.39 13.45 -27.80
N PHE A 479 8.23 13.95 -28.26
CA PHE A 479 6.96 13.22 -28.17
C PHE A 479 6.93 11.99 -29.09
N GLN A 480 7.48 12.08 -30.31
CA GLN A 480 7.60 10.92 -31.20
C GLN A 480 8.53 9.86 -30.60
N THR A 481 9.72 10.26 -30.12
CA THR A 481 10.65 9.36 -29.43
C THR A 481 9.99 8.68 -28.23
N PHE A 482 9.25 9.45 -27.41
CA PHE A 482 8.55 8.89 -26.27
C PHE A 482 7.45 7.90 -26.70
N ARG A 483 6.58 8.28 -27.64
CA ARG A 483 5.43 7.46 -28.07
C ARG A 483 5.85 6.20 -28.85
N ASP A 484 6.87 6.32 -29.69
CA ASP A 484 7.22 5.29 -30.66
C ASP A 484 8.36 4.38 -30.16
N ILE A 485 9.17 4.82 -29.18
CA ILE A 485 10.30 4.05 -28.64
C ILE A 485 10.17 3.85 -27.13
N THR A 486 10.17 4.93 -26.35
CA THR A 486 10.24 4.80 -24.89
C THR A 486 9.01 4.07 -24.32
N LEU A 487 7.80 4.56 -24.61
CA LEU A 487 6.55 4.03 -24.07
C LEU A 487 6.32 2.55 -24.46
N PRO A 488 6.51 2.11 -25.72
CA PRO A 488 6.41 0.70 -26.07
C PRO A 488 7.41 -0.19 -25.32
N LEU A 489 8.64 0.28 -25.11
CA LEU A 489 9.67 -0.47 -24.38
C LEU A 489 9.37 -0.57 -22.87
N ILE A 490 8.76 0.46 -22.28
CA ILE A 490 8.43 0.47 -20.84
C ILE A 490 6.99 0.03 -20.53
N TRP A 491 6.16 -0.26 -21.55
CA TRP A 491 4.72 -0.49 -21.39
C TRP A 491 4.39 -1.59 -20.37
N LYS A 492 5.23 -2.63 -20.27
CA LYS A 492 5.05 -3.68 -19.25
C LYS A 492 5.15 -3.12 -17.83
N GLY A 493 6.10 -2.23 -17.56
CA GLY A 493 6.22 -1.53 -16.27
C GLY A 493 5.06 -0.59 -15.98
N VAL A 494 4.61 0.14 -17.00
CA VAL A 494 3.43 1.01 -16.91
C VAL A 494 2.19 0.20 -16.57
N LEU A 495 1.97 -0.92 -17.24
CA LEU A 495 0.83 -1.80 -17.03
C LEU A 495 0.87 -2.45 -15.64
N VAL A 496 2.03 -2.92 -15.19
CA VAL A 496 2.21 -3.50 -13.85
C VAL A 496 1.94 -2.46 -12.76
N GLY A 497 2.53 -1.26 -12.87
CA GLY A 497 2.28 -0.16 -11.92
C GLY A 497 0.83 0.34 -11.94
N GLY A 498 0.21 0.39 -13.13
CA GLY A 498 -1.19 0.76 -13.30
C GLY A 498 -2.16 -0.28 -12.72
N LEU A 499 -1.92 -1.58 -12.95
CA LEU A 499 -2.73 -2.66 -12.36
C LEU A 499 -2.55 -2.72 -10.83
N PHE A 500 -1.35 -2.45 -10.31
CA PHE A 500 -1.16 -2.35 -8.87
C PHE A 500 -1.89 -1.14 -8.28
N SER A 501 -1.87 0.00 -8.97
CA SER A 501 -2.67 1.18 -8.62
C SER A 501 -4.18 0.88 -8.64
N PHE A 502 -4.65 0.12 -9.63
CA PHE A 502 -6.04 -0.32 -9.74
C PHE A 502 -6.45 -1.20 -8.56
N MET A 503 -5.67 -2.27 -8.34
CA MET A 503 -5.91 -3.25 -7.28
C MET A 503 -5.94 -2.57 -5.91
N THR A 504 -4.98 -1.69 -5.61
CA THR A 504 -4.94 -0.97 -4.34
C THR A 504 -5.99 0.15 -4.25
N SER A 505 -6.46 0.72 -5.37
CA SER A 505 -7.59 1.67 -5.37
C SER A 505 -8.89 1.00 -4.94
N LEU A 506 -9.16 -0.21 -5.43
CA LEU A 506 -10.36 -0.98 -5.06
C LEU A 506 -10.42 -1.31 -3.57
N GLN A 507 -9.27 -1.38 -2.91
CA GLN A 507 -9.12 -1.72 -1.50
C GLN A 507 -9.09 -0.48 -0.60
N GLU A 508 -9.18 0.72 -1.18
CA GLU A 508 -9.12 1.94 -0.42
C GLU A 508 -10.41 2.17 0.36
N ALA A 509 -10.32 2.13 1.69
CA ALA A 509 -11.43 2.37 2.61
C ALA A 509 -11.29 3.70 3.36
N SER A 510 -10.07 4.06 3.78
CA SER A 510 -9.82 5.15 4.71
C SER A 510 -10.25 6.50 4.16
N ALA A 511 -9.77 6.91 2.98
CA ALA A 511 -10.13 8.22 2.43
C ALA A 511 -11.54 8.23 1.84
N THR A 512 -11.96 7.10 1.27
CA THR A 512 -13.25 6.96 0.58
C THR A 512 -14.41 6.99 1.57
N LEU A 513 -14.26 6.43 2.79
CA LEU A 513 -15.27 6.53 3.84
C LEU A 513 -15.59 7.98 4.26
N PHE A 514 -14.60 8.87 4.28
CA PHE A 514 -14.83 10.29 4.58
C PHE A 514 -15.50 11.05 3.44
N LEU A 515 -15.15 10.72 2.20
CA LEU A 515 -15.58 11.47 1.02
C LEU A 515 -16.88 10.94 0.41
N SER A 516 -17.36 9.79 0.89
CA SER A 516 -18.54 9.13 0.32
C SER A 516 -19.82 9.81 0.78
N LEU A 517 -20.53 10.39 -0.18
CA LEU A 517 -21.93 10.78 -0.03
C LEU A 517 -22.86 9.69 -0.57
N GLY A 518 -24.14 9.81 -0.24
CA GLY A 518 -25.17 8.87 -0.68
C GLY A 518 -25.17 8.69 -2.20
N GLY A 519 -24.92 7.47 -2.66
CA GLY A 519 -24.85 7.12 -4.09
C GLY A 519 -23.44 6.97 -4.66
N TRP A 520 -22.39 7.41 -3.98
CA TRP A 520 -20.99 7.32 -4.45
C TRP A 520 -20.16 6.28 -3.70
N GLU A 521 -20.81 5.42 -2.94
CA GLU A 521 -20.12 4.48 -2.08
C GLU A 521 -19.38 3.42 -2.92
N MET A 522 -18.14 3.13 -2.53
CA MET A 522 -17.34 2.02 -3.08
C MET A 522 -17.59 0.72 -2.29
N MET A 523 -17.10 -0.42 -2.79
CA MET A 523 -17.24 -1.73 -2.14
C MET A 523 -16.70 -1.72 -0.72
N THR A 524 -15.57 -1.05 -0.47
CA THR A 524 -14.98 -0.90 0.88
C THR A 524 -15.92 -0.18 1.85
N VAL A 525 -16.57 0.88 1.39
CA VAL A 525 -17.61 1.60 2.15
C VAL A 525 -18.84 0.69 2.37
N GLY A 526 -19.25 -0.05 1.34
CA GLY A 526 -20.35 -1.01 1.42
C GLY A 526 -20.10 -2.13 2.43
N ILE A 527 -18.90 -2.73 2.43
CA ILE A 527 -18.49 -3.76 3.39
C ILE A 527 -18.61 -3.20 4.81
N PHE A 528 -18.10 -1.99 5.04
CA PHE A 528 -18.16 -1.35 6.35
C PHE A 528 -19.60 -1.05 6.77
N ASN A 529 -20.42 -0.49 5.88
CA ASN A 529 -21.82 -0.16 6.15
C ASN A 529 -22.68 -1.41 6.45
N PHE A 530 -22.54 -2.47 5.64
CA PHE A 530 -23.24 -3.72 5.88
C PHE A 530 -22.83 -4.37 7.19
N TYR A 531 -21.53 -4.35 7.52
CA TYR A 531 -21.04 -4.88 8.80
C TYR A 531 -21.65 -4.15 10.00
N ILE A 532 -21.61 -2.81 10.01
CA ILE A 532 -22.19 -2.00 11.09
C ILE A 532 -23.71 -2.18 11.18
N ALA A 533 -24.39 -2.39 10.05
CA ALA A 533 -25.82 -2.67 10.00
C ALA A 533 -26.21 -4.08 10.50
N GLY A 534 -25.24 -4.94 10.85
CA GLY A 534 -25.49 -6.32 11.26
C GLY A 534 -25.66 -7.31 10.09
N SER A 535 -25.48 -6.84 8.86
CA SER A 535 -25.54 -7.61 7.60
C SER A 535 -24.16 -8.17 7.23
N ALA A 536 -23.58 -8.98 8.12
CA ALA A 536 -22.20 -9.45 7.97
C ALA A 536 -22.00 -10.37 6.74
N ASN A 537 -23.03 -11.11 6.32
CA ASN A 537 -22.97 -11.98 5.14
C ASN A 537 -22.95 -11.17 3.83
N GLU A 538 -23.68 -10.06 3.75
CA GLU A 538 -23.61 -9.11 2.63
C GLU A 538 -22.25 -8.41 2.57
N ALA A 539 -21.70 -8.03 3.73
CA ALA A 539 -20.34 -7.53 3.83
C ALA A 539 -19.32 -8.58 3.34
N ALA A 540 -19.51 -9.85 3.70
CA ALA A 540 -18.68 -10.95 3.22
C ALA A 540 -18.84 -11.19 1.71
N ALA A 541 -20.04 -11.03 1.14
CA ALA A 541 -20.27 -11.16 -0.30
C ALA A 541 -19.51 -10.09 -1.10
N LEU A 542 -19.56 -8.82 -0.68
CA LEU A 542 -18.73 -7.77 -1.28
C LEU A 542 -17.22 -8.04 -1.06
N GLY A 543 -16.85 -8.51 0.13
CA GLY A 543 -15.48 -8.90 0.45
C GLY A 543 -14.94 -10.03 -0.45
N PHE A 544 -15.78 -11.03 -0.74
CA PHE A 544 -15.46 -12.13 -1.64
C PHE A 544 -15.25 -11.64 -3.07
N ILE A 545 -16.13 -10.77 -3.59
CA ILE A 545 -15.97 -10.15 -4.92
C ILE A 545 -14.63 -9.41 -4.98
N LEU A 546 -14.30 -8.63 -3.94
CA LEU A 546 -13.07 -7.87 -3.87
C LEU A 546 -11.82 -8.77 -3.82
N ILE A 547 -11.86 -9.88 -3.08
CA ILE A 547 -10.81 -10.92 -3.08
C ILE A 547 -10.62 -11.51 -4.49
N VAL A 548 -11.72 -11.88 -5.16
CA VAL A 548 -11.66 -12.47 -6.51
C VAL A 548 -11.05 -11.49 -7.50
N VAL A 549 -11.48 -10.22 -7.49
CA VAL A 549 -10.94 -9.19 -8.38
C VAL A 549 -9.47 -8.91 -8.10
N ALA A 550 -9.07 -8.88 -6.83
CA ALA A 550 -7.67 -8.68 -6.45
C ALA A 550 -6.79 -9.88 -6.87
N ALA A 551 -7.27 -11.12 -6.70
CA ALA A 551 -6.58 -12.33 -7.16
C ALA A 551 -6.45 -12.37 -8.69
N LEU A 552 -7.50 -12.01 -9.44
CA LEU A 552 -7.44 -11.91 -10.90
C LEU A 552 -6.44 -10.84 -11.35
N SER A 553 -6.45 -9.67 -10.71
CA SER A 553 -5.50 -8.59 -10.98
C SER A 553 -4.06 -9.07 -10.79
N LEU A 554 -3.79 -9.78 -9.69
CA LEU A 554 -2.48 -10.37 -9.43
C LEU A 554 -2.06 -11.40 -10.49
N ILE A 555 -2.96 -12.29 -10.90
CA ILE A 555 -2.68 -13.29 -11.94
C ILE A 555 -2.28 -12.60 -13.24
N VAL A 556 -2.99 -11.53 -13.61
CA VAL A 556 -2.66 -10.73 -14.80
C VAL A 556 -1.30 -10.05 -14.63
N ILE A 557 -1.05 -9.40 -13.49
CA ILE A 557 0.26 -8.78 -13.18
C ILE A 557 1.39 -9.79 -13.33
N ASN A 558 1.28 -10.96 -12.70
CA ASN A 558 2.30 -12.01 -12.76
C ASN A 558 2.56 -12.52 -14.18
N ARG A 559 1.52 -12.64 -15.00
CA ARG A 559 1.67 -13.04 -16.42
C ARG A 559 2.33 -11.96 -17.27
N VAL A 560 2.06 -10.68 -16.99
CA VAL A 560 2.63 -9.54 -17.73
C VAL A 560 4.06 -9.22 -17.30
N ALA A 561 4.33 -9.20 -16.00
CA ALA A 561 5.63 -8.85 -15.42
C ALA A 561 6.70 -9.92 -15.65
N GLY A 562 6.30 -11.19 -15.84
CA GLY A 562 7.19 -12.33 -15.67
C GLY A 562 7.52 -12.57 -14.19
N THR A 563 8.36 -13.58 -13.90
CA THR A 563 8.64 -14.10 -12.54
C THR A 563 9.36 -13.14 -11.56
N ARG A 564 9.44 -11.84 -11.84
CA ARG A 564 10.23 -10.87 -11.06
C ARG A 564 9.38 -9.77 -10.42
N MET A 565 8.55 -10.14 -9.44
CA MET A 565 7.80 -9.16 -8.62
C MET A 565 8.64 -8.49 -7.51
N GLY A 566 9.85 -8.99 -7.22
CA GLY A 566 10.67 -8.49 -6.11
C GLY A 566 11.12 -7.02 -6.22
N GLY A 567 11.18 -6.47 -7.45
CA GLY A 567 11.65 -5.10 -7.68
C GLY A 567 10.59 -4.00 -7.60
N MET A 568 9.34 -4.30 -7.27
CA MET A 568 8.26 -3.29 -7.25
C MET A 568 8.22 -2.43 -5.97
N PHE A 569 8.83 -2.90 -4.88
CA PHE A 569 8.76 -2.25 -3.56
C PHE A 569 10.10 -1.69 -3.06
N GLY A 570 11.16 -1.77 -3.88
CA GLY A 570 12.49 -1.22 -3.59
C GLY A 570 12.89 -0.19 -4.63
#